data_AF-A0A841WGW3-F1
#
_entry.id   AF-A0A841WGW3-F1
#
_cell.length_a   1.000
_cell.length_b   1.000
_cell.length_c   1.000
_cell.angle_alpha   90.00
_cell.angle_beta   90.00
_cell.angle_gamma   90.00
#
_symmetry.space_group_name_H-M   'P 1'
#
loop_
_entity.id
_entity.type
_entity.pdbx_description
1 polymer ?
#
loop_
_entity_poly.entity_id
_entity_poly.type
_entity_poly.pdbx_seq_one_letter_code
_entity_poly.pdbx_strand_id
1 'polypeptide(L)'
;MSKKSLPSTEKQGKGRLGDQIRSIADRLKQETDIQIKATSRILGAAAQIAENHDQLISEVVDMVESDLELEKQVSQNHIYTIDILKQQFKTLRDAKAHFNLKVSSWQSLIDTLNAGLSKTSIIHEKPQSNQNFIDTHIPKTTVVLEPDVAEMFPTSEAVNEALRFLIRVTSKNHVEN
;
A
#
# COMPACT_ATOMS: atom_id res chain seq x y z
N MET A 1 -15.97 -32.18 90.95
CA MET A 1 -14.74 -32.62 90.26
C MET A 1 -15.12 -33.11 88.86
N SER A 2 -15.24 -32.21 87.89
CA SER A 2 -15.66 -32.55 86.52
C SER A 2 -14.44 -32.81 85.65
N LYS A 3 -14.19 -34.07 85.26
CA LYS A 3 -13.11 -34.44 84.33
C LYS A 3 -13.65 -34.36 82.90
N LYS A 4 -13.11 -33.40 82.16
CA LYS A 4 -13.36 -33.09 80.75
C LYS A 4 -12.80 -34.19 79.85
N SER A 5 -13.57 -34.59 78.84
CA SER A 5 -13.17 -35.54 77.79
C SER A 5 -12.72 -34.82 76.51
N LEU A 6 -11.70 -35.42 75.88
CA LEU A 6 -11.28 -35.37 74.45
C LEU A 6 -10.55 -34.11 73.93
N PRO A 7 -9.79 -34.19 72.80
CA PRO A 7 -9.38 -35.37 72.00
C PRO A 7 -7.88 -35.44 71.64
N SER A 8 -7.49 -36.60 71.13
CA SER A 8 -6.23 -36.94 70.46
C SER A 8 -5.89 -36.01 69.29
N THR A 9 -4.70 -35.43 69.31
CA THR A 9 -4.11 -34.71 68.17
C THR A 9 -3.71 -35.71 67.09
N GLU A 10 -4.48 -35.73 66.02
CA GLU A 10 -4.24 -36.52 64.82
C GLU A 10 -3.02 -36.05 64.02
N LYS A 11 -2.44 -37.03 63.32
CA LYS A 11 -1.26 -36.99 62.47
C LYS A 11 -1.32 -35.90 61.38
N GLN A 12 -0.70 -34.75 61.63
CA GLN A 12 -0.31 -33.82 60.58
C GLN A 12 0.94 -34.34 59.86
N GLY A 13 0.80 -34.81 58.62
CA GLY A 13 1.98 -35.14 57.80
C GLY A 13 1.73 -35.79 56.44
N LYS A 14 0.54 -36.34 56.17
CA LYS A 14 0.28 -37.05 54.89
C LYS A 14 -0.89 -36.52 54.04
N GLY A 15 -1.69 -35.59 54.54
CA GLY A 15 -2.83 -35.00 53.82
C GLY A 15 -2.55 -33.69 53.06
N ARG A 16 -1.31 -33.41 52.63
CA ARG A 16 -0.98 -32.11 51.97
C ARG A 16 -0.43 -32.24 50.56
N LEU A 17 0.37 -33.28 50.27
CA LEU A 17 0.99 -33.44 48.95
C LEU A 17 0.00 -33.89 47.87
N GLY A 18 -0.91 -34.80 48.19
CA GLY A 18 -1.92 -35.27 47.22
C GLY A 18 -2.86 -34.15 46.76
N ASP A 19 -3.27 -33.29 47.69
CA ASP A 19 -4.13 -32.15 47.36
C ASP A 19 -3.38 -31.05 46.61
N GLN A 20 -2.09 -30.87 46.88
CA GLN A 20 -1.22 -30.01 46.07
C GLN A 20 -1.03 -30.55 44.65
N ILE A 21 -0.84 -31.86 44.48
CA ILE A 21 -0.74 -32.47 43.16
C ILE A 21 -2.06 -32.32 42.39
N ARG A 22 -3.21 -32.50 43.07
CA ARG A 22 -4.52 -32.30 42.47
C ARG A 22 -4.75 -30.84 42.05
N SER A 23 -4.42 -29.87 42.91
CA SER A 23 -4.59 -28.45 42.57
C SER A 23 -3.66 -27.99 41.44
N ILE A 24 -2.43 -28.53 41.38
CA ILE A 24 -1.52 -28.29 40.26
C ILE A 24 -2.11 -28.87 38.96
N ALA A 25 -2.65 -30.09 39.00
CA ALA A 25 -3.28 -30.70 37.83
C ALA A 25 -4.51 -29.92 37.35
N ASP A 26 -5.38 -29.49 38.27
CA ASP A 26 -6.56 -28.69 37.95
C ASP A 26 -6.16 -27.34 37.33
N ARG A 27 -5.14 -26.68 37.89
CA ARG A 27 -4.60 -25.42 37.34
C ARG A 27 -4.01 -25.61 35.95
N LEU A 28 -3.21 -26.66 35.74
CA LEU A 28 -2.62 -26.97 34.43
C LEU A 28 -3.72 -27.23 33.39
N LYS A 29 -4.75 -28.01 33.74
CA LYS A 29 -5.89 -28.26 32.86
C LYS A 29 -6.61 -26.96 32.48
N GLN A 30 -6.88 -26.09 33.46
CA GLN A 30 -7.53 -24.80 33.20
C GLN A 30 -6.68 -23.90 32.29
N GLU A 31 -5.37 -23.85 32.51
CA GLU A 31 -4.45 -23.08 31.69
C GLU A 31 -4.43 -23.59 30.23
N THR A 32 -4.39 -24.91 30.03
CA THR A 32 -4.50 -25.51 28.69
C THR A 32 -5.85 -25.21 28.03
N ASP A 33 -6.96 -25.31 28.76
CA ASP A 33 -8.29 -25.00 28.22
C ASP A 33 -8.38 -23.52 27.78
N ILE A 34 -7.77 -22.61 28.53
CA ILE A 34 -7.66 -21.18 28.17
C ILE A 34 -6.78 -21.00 26.92
N GLN A 35 -5.62 -21.67 26.86
CA GLN A 35 -4.71 -21.61 25.72
C GLN A 35 -5.38 -22.12 24.44
N ILE A 36 -6.02 -23.29 24.47
CA ILE A 36 -6.75 -23.84 23.33
C ILE A 36 -7.79 -22.83 22.83
N LYS A 37 -8.59 -22.26 23.74
CA LYS A 37 -9.59 -21.26 23.39
C LYS A 37 -8.98 -19.99 22.78
N ALA A 38 -7.86 -19.51 23.33
CA ALA A 38 -7.16 -18.35 22.80
C ALA A 38 -6.60 -18.65 21.39
N THR A 39 -5.95 -19.79 21.20
CA THR A 39 -5.40 -20.21 19.92
C THR A 39 -6.49 -20.38 18.87
N SER A 40 -7.63 -21.01 19.19
CA SER A 40 -8.76 -21.13 18.26
C SER A 40 -9.33 -19.77 17.85
N ARG A 41 -9.40 -18.81 18.77
CA ARG A 41 -9.84 -17.44 18.45
C ARG A 41 -8.84 -16.71 17.55
N ILE A 42 -7.55 -16.84 17.82
CA ILE A 42 -6.49 -16.27 16.97
C ILE A 42 -6.54 -16.90 15.57
N LEU A 43 -6.69 -18.21 15.47
CA LEU A 43 -6.79 -18.91 14.19
C LEU A 43 -8.03 -18.48 13.39
N GLY A 44 -9.18 -18.33 14.06
CA GLY A 44 -10.39 -17.82 13.42
C GLY A 44 -10.24 -16.38 12.92
N ALA A 45 -9.64 -15.50 13.71
CA ALA A 45 -9.34 -14.14 13.29
C ALA A 45 -8.34 -14.11 12.11
N ALA A 46 -7.30 -14.95 12.15
CA ALA A 46 -6.35 -15.07 11.06
C ALA A 46 -6.99 -15.57 9.77
N ALA A 47 -7.92 -16.52 9.85
CA ALA A 47 -8.69 -16.99 8.69
C ALA A 47 -9.55 -15.87 8.09
N GLN A 48 -10.21 -15.07 8.93
CA GLN A 48 -10.99 -13.92 8.45
C GLN A 48 -10.09 -12.85 7.80
N ILE A 49 -8.91 -12.59 8.37
CA ILE A 49 -7.96 -11.64 7.81
C ILE A 49 -7.45 -12.13 6.45
N ALA A 50 -7.17 -13.43 6.31
CA ALA A 50 -6.78 -14.02 5.03
C ALA A 50 -7.87 -13.84 3.97
N GLU A 51 -9.12 -14.13 4.32
CA GLU A 51 -10.27 -13.92 3.42
C GLU A 51 -10.39 -12.44 3.00
N ASN A 52 -10.27 -11.51 3.96
CA ASN A 52 -10.31 -10.08 3.66
C ASN A 52 -9.15 -9.66 2.75
N HIS A 53 -7.95 -10.22 2.94
CA HIS A 53 -6.80 -9.94 2.09
C HIS A 53 -7.02 -10.47 0.67
N ASP A 54 -7.56 -11.67 0.49
CA ASP A 54 -7.86 -12.22 -0.84
C ASP A 54 -8.89 -11.35 -1.59
N GLN A 55 -9.89 -10.83 -0.86
CA GLN A 55 -10.85 -9.87 -1.41
C GLN A 55 -10.20 -8.55 -1.81
N LEU A 56 -9.38 -7.96 -0.93
CA LEU A 56 -8.67 -6.72 -1.21
C LEU A 56 -7.73 -6.87 -2.42
N ILE A 57 -7.01 -8.00 -2.51
CA ILE A 57 -6.15 -8.31 -3.64
C ILE A 57 -6.98 -8.32 -4.93
N SER A 58 -8.14 -8.99 -4.92
CA SER A 58 -9.02 -9.08 -6.09
C SER A 58 -9.54 -7.70 -6.52
N GLU A 59 -10.04 -6.89 -5.58
CA GLU A 59 -10.56 -5.55 -5.85
C GLU A 59 -9.47 -4.61 -6.39
N VAL A 60 -8.28 -4.63 -5.78
CA VAL A 60 -7.15 -3.80 -6.24
C VAL A 60 -6.69 -4.25 -7.63
N VAL A 61 -6.68 -5.55 -7.91
CA VAL A 61 -6.35 -6.07 -9.25
C VAL A 61 -7.37 -5.56 -10.28
N ASP A 62 -8.67 -5.68 -10.00
CA ASP A 62 -9.72 -5.22 -10.91
C ASP A 62 -9.62 -3.71 -11.17
N MET A 63 -9.33 -2.91 -10.14
CA MET A 63 -9.17 -1.47 -10.25
C MET A 63 -7.93 -1.09 -11.05
N VAL A 64 -6.77 -1.71 -10.76
CA VAL A 64 -5.52 -1.45 -11.48
C VAL A 64 -5.63 -1.89 -12.94
N GLU A 65 -6.24 -3.04 -13.21
CA GLU A 65 -6.47 -3.52 -14.58
C GLU A 65 -7.40 -2.57 -15.35
N SER A 66 -8.45 -2.08 -14.69
CA SER A 66 -9.35 -1.07 -15.27
C SER A 66 -8.61 0.23 -15.58
N ASP A 67 -7.78 0.74 -14.67
CA ASP A 67 -6.97 1.95 -14.88
C ASP A 67 -5.97 1.76 -16.03
N LEU A 68 -5.32 0.60 -16.13
CA LEU A 68 -4.42 0.29 -17.23
C LEU A 68 -5.13 0.21 -18.58
N GLU A 69 -6.33 -0.38 -18.64
CA GLU A 69 -7.12 -0.42 -19.87
C GLU A 69 -7.66 0.97 -20.25
N LEU A 70 -7.99 1.82 -19.27
CA LEU A 70 -8.31 3.24 -19.52
C LEU A 70 -7.11 3.98 -20.10
N GLU A 71 -5.92 3.84 -19.51
CA GLU A 71 -4.68 4.44 -20.03
C GLU A 71 -4.33 3.95 -21.44
N LYS A 72 -4.56 2.67 -21.73
CA LYS A 72 -4.37 2.09 -23.06
C LYS A 72 -5.38 2.62 -24.07
N GLN A 73 -6.64 2.80 -23.70
CA GLN A 73 -7.64 3.43 -24.57
C GLN A 73 -7.36 4.91 -24.80
N VAL A 74 -6.93 5.65 -23.78
CA VAL A 74 -6.48 7.04 -23.93
C VAL A 74 -5.25 7.10 -24.85
N SER A 75 -4.33 6.15 -24.75
CA SER A 75 -3.15 6.05 -25.62
C SER A 75 -3.50 5.67 -27.07
N GLN A 76 -4.53 4.86 -27.29
CA GLN A 76 -4.97 4.43 -28.62
C GLN A 76 -5.87 5.45 -29.34
N ASN A 77 -6.60 6.30 -28.61
CA ASN A 77 -7.45 7.35 -29.17
C ASN A 77 -6.70 8.48 -29.88
N HIS A 78 -5.36 8.46 -29.84
CA HIS A 78 -4.52 9.48 -30.44
C HIS A 78 -3.67 8.97 -31.61
N ILE A 79 -3.88 7.74 -32.08
CA ILE A 79 -3.20 7.27 -33.30
C ILE A 79 -3.84 7.96 -34.50
N TYR A 80 -3.15 8.98 -35.00
CA TYR A 80 -3.59 9.69 -36.19
C TYR A 80 -3.36 8.81 -37.42
N THR A 81 -4.43 8.51 -38.16
CA THR A 81 -4.38 7.88 -39.48
C THR A 81 -4.66 8.93 -40.57
N ILE A 82 -4.17 8.70 -41.79
CA ILE A 82 -4.30 9.64 -42.92
C ILE A 82 -5.76 10.07 -43.12
N ASP A 83 -6.70 9.14 -43.01
CA ASP A 83 -8.10 9.39 -43.28
C ASP A 83 -8.75 10.30 -42.22
N ILE A 84 -8.41 10.11 -40.94
CA ILE A 84 -8.90 10.92 -39.82
C ILE A 84 -8.41 12.38 -39.96
N LEU A 85 -7.13 12.55 -40.31
CA LEU A 85 -6.53 13.86 -40.51
C LEU A 85 -7.09 14.60 -41.73
N LYS A 86 -7.36 13.88 -42.82
CA LYS A 86 -7.99 14.46 -44.03
C LYS A 86 -9.46 14.80 -43.81
N GLN A 87 -10.15 14.06 -42.93
CA GLN A 87 -11.52 14.36 -42.53
C GLN A 87 -11.59 15.64 -41.69
N GLN A 88 -10.62 15.84 -40.78
CA GLN A 88 -10.53 17.05 -39.95
C GLN A 88 -10.01 18.26 -40.72
N PHE A 89 -8.99 18.08 -41.56
CA PHE A 89 -8.34 19.16 -42.30
C PHE A 89 -8.40 18.88 -43.80
N LYS A 90 -9.17 19.70 -44.52
CA LYS A 90 -9.32 19.60 -45.98
C LYS A 90 -8.00 19.79 -46.73
N THR A 91 -7.04 20.51 -46.17
CA THR A 91 -5.73 20.71 -46.77
C THR A 91 -4.59 20.45 -45.80
N LEU A 92 -3.45 20.00 -46.34
CA LEU A 92 -2.23 19.78 -45.58
C LEU A 92 -1.69 21.10 -44.97
N ARG A 93 -1.95 22.23 -45.62
CA ARG A 93 -1.52 23.55 -45.14
C ARG A 93 -2.25 23.95 -43.86
N ASP A 94 -3.55 23.66 -43.79
CA ASP A 94 -4.36 23.95 -42.61
C ASP A 94 -3.96 23.06 -41.43
N ALA A 95 -3.74 21.76 -41.68
CA ALA A 95 -3.22 20.84 -40.65
C ALA A 95 -1.85 21.30 -40.13
N LYS A 96 -0.93 21.68 -41.02
CA LYS A 96 0.40 22.20 -40.64
C LYS A 96 0.32 23.46 -39.78
N ALA A 97 -0.59 24.37 -40.12
CA ALA A 97 -0.80 25.58 -39.35
C ALA A 97 -1.38 25.28 -37.97
N HIS A 98 -2.32 24.34 -37.88
CA HIS A 98 -2.95 23.94 -36.61
C HIS A 98 -1.95 23.31 -35.64
N PHE A 99 -1.12 22.39 -36.11
CA PHE A 99 -0.09 21.73 -35.28
C PHE A 99 1.22 22.53 -35.19
N ASN A 100 1.33 23.63 -35.95
CA ASN A 100 2.55 24.44 -36.09
C ASN A 100 3.79 23.62 -36.49
N LEU A 101 3.62 22.64 -37.39
CA LEU A 101 4.66 21.70 -37.82
C LEU A 101 5.12 21.98 -39.27
N LYS A 102 6.44 21.98 -39.47
CA LYS A 102 7.08 22.13 -40.80
C LYS A 102 7.29 20.77 -41.44
N VAL A 103 6.21 20.12 -41.86
CA VAL A 103 6.25 18.84 -42.60
C VAL A 103 6.11 19.06 -44.09
N SER A 104 6.50 18.09 -44.93
CA SER A 104 6.37 18.17 -46.40
C SER A 104 5.24 17.29 -46.94
N SER A 105 4.87 16.23 -46.21
CA SER A 105 3.84 15.27 -46.60
C SER A 105 2.87 14.94 -45.45
N TRP A 106 1.72 14.35 -45.77
CA TRP A 106 0.78 13.82 -44.77
C TRP A 106 1.38 12.68 -43.96
N GLN A 107 2.18 11.81 -44.59
CA GLN A 107 2.86 10.72 -43.90
C GLN A 107 3.84 11.26 -42.86
N SER A 108 4.65 12.25 -43.23
CA SER A 108 5.58 12.89 -42.28
C SER A 108 4.85 13.60 -41.14
N LEU A 109 3.66 14.18 -41.39
CA LEU A 109 2.82 14.77 -40.35
C LEU A 109 2.37 13.70 -39.34
N ILE A 110 1.87 12.58 -39.83
CA ILE A 110 1.41 11.45 -39.02
C ILE A 110 2.55 10.83 -38.24
N ASP A 111 3.68 10.58 -38.90
CA ASP A 111 4.86 10.03 -38.24
C ASP A 111 5.34 10.97 -37.14
N THR A 112 5.31 12.30 -37.34
CA THR A 112 5.66 13.27 -36.27
C THR A 112 4.63 13.33 -35.15
N LEU A 113 3.33 13.22 -35.43
CA LEU A 113 2.29 13.22 -34.41
C LEU A 113 2.33 11.92 -33.60
N ASN A 114 2.36 10.77 -34.29
CA ASN A 114 2.42 9.45 -33.66
C ASN A 114 3.77 9.23 -32.93
N ALA A 115 4.90 9.73 -33.45
CA ALA A 115 6.18 9.69 -32.73
C ALA A 115 6.24 10.67 -31.55
N GLY A 116 5.55 11.82 -31.63
CA GLY A 116 5.38 12.74 -30.51
C GLY A 116 4.56 12.10 -29.38
N LEU A 117 3.55 11.31 -29.75
CA LEU A 117 2.75 10.50 -28.83
C LEU A 117 3.54 9.39 -28.13
N SER A 118 4.45 8.73 -28.84
CA SER A 118 5.37 7.76 -28.22
C SER A 118 6.36 8.40 -27.24
N LYS A 119 6.68 9.69 -27.40
CA LYS A 119 7.58 10.42 -26.48
C LYS A 119 6.89 10.97 -25.23
N THR A 120 5.58 11.21 -25.26
CA THR A 120 4.83 11.54 -24.03
C THR A 120 4.75 10.34 -23.07
N SER A 121 4.88 9.11 -23.57
CA SER A 121 4.90 7.91 -22.70
C SER A 121 6.30 7.55 -22.16
N ILE A 122 7.37 8.25 -22.55
CA ILE A 122 8.74 7.99 -22.07
C ILE A 122 9.47 9.31 -21.81
N ILE A 123 9.07 10.01 -20.74
CA ILE A 123 9.99 10.88 -19.99
C ILE A 123 9.86 10.51 -18.51
N HIS A 124 10.38 9.35 -18.16
CA HIS A 124 11.07 9.14 -16.90
C HIS A 124 12.42 8.48 -17.23
N GLU A 125 13.45 8.87 -16.47
CA GLU A 125 14.89 8.54 -16.59
C GLU A 125 15.82 9.62 -17.24
N LYS A 126 16.09 10.71 -16.47
CA LYS A 126 17.40 11.30 -16.00
C LYS A 126 18.66 11.25 -16.91
N PRO A 127 19.69 12.18 -16.85
CA PRO A 127 20.12 13.03 -15.72
C PRO A 127 20.62 14.47 -16.03
N GLN A 128 21.02 15.17 -14.95
CA GLN A 128 21.65 16.51 -14.85
C GLN A 128 20.66 17.66 -14.56
N SER A 129 20.53 18.06 -13.30
CA SER A 129 21.36 19.12 -12.69
C SER A 129 21.36 20.38 -13.54
N ASN A 130 20.34 21.21 -13.40
CA ASN A 130 20.47 22.55 -12.83
C ASN A 130 19.08 23.16 -12.68
N GLN A 131 18.97 23.97 -11.64
CA GLN A 131 17.78 24.64 -11.15
C GLN A 131 17.00 25.32 -12.28
N ASN A 132 15.69 25.09 -12.31
CA ASN A 132 14.60 26.04 -12.59
C ASN A 132 13.30 25.24 -12.57
N PHE A 133 12.70 25.14 -11.39
CA PHE A 133 11.34 24.60 -11.22
C PHE A 133 10.38 25.50 -12.00
N ILE A 134 9.88 25.00 -13.13
CA ILE A 134 8.67 25.54 -13.75
C ILE A 134 7.49 24.89 -13.03
N ASP A 135 6.60 25.75 -12.52
CA ASP A 135 5.29 25.44 -11.98
C ASP A 135 4.51 24.48 -12.89
N THR A 136 4.65 23.18 -12.67
CA THR A 136 3.57 22.24 -12.97
C THR A 136 2.62 22.27 -11.78
N HIS A 137 1.39 22.69 -12.05
CA HIS A 137 0.23 22.59 -11.15
C HIS A 137 -0.02 21.12 -10.76
N ILE A 138 0.81 20.56 -9.89
CA ILE A 138 0.38 19.53 -8.97
C ILE A 138 -0.60 20.26 -8.06
N PRO A 139 -1.88 19.85 -7.96
CA PRO A 139 -2.78 20.45 -6.97
C PRO A 139 -2.04 20.40 -5.64
N LYS A 140 -1.84 21.57 -5.02
CA LYS A 140 -1.14 21.70 -3.75
C LYS A 140 -1.94 20.92 -2.71
N THR A 141 -1.65 19.64 -2.55
CA THR A 141 -2.26 18.77 -1.56
C THR A 141 -1.77 19.25 -0.21
N THR A 142 -2.58 20.05 0.46
CA THR A 142 -2.32 20.49 1.83
C THR A 142 -2.60 19.29 2.73
N VAL A 143 -1.56 18.53 3.05
CA VAL A 143 -1.64 17.43 4.02
C VAL A 143 -1.73 18.05 5.41
N VAL A 144 -2.88 17.86 6.08
CA VAL A 144 -3.09 18.28 7.46
C VAL A 144 -2.58 17.15 8.36
N LEU A 145 -1.58 17.44 9.18
CA LEU A 145 -1.04 16.50 10.16
C LEU A 145 -1.87 16.56 11.45
N GLU A 146 -1.94 15.45 12.17
CA GLU A 146 -2.49 15.43 13.52
C GLU A 146 -1.64 16.32 14.45
N PRO A 147 -2.22 16.93 15.50
CA PRO A 147 -1.53 17.95 16.31
C PRO A 147 -0.23 17.49 16.95
N ASP A 148 -0.18 16.25 17.42
CA ASP A 148 0.98 15.57 17.98
C ASP A 148 2.09 15.34 16.93
N VAL A 149 1.69 14.97 15.70
CA VAL A 149 2.62 14.80 14.57
C VAL A 149 3.14 16.16 14.09
N ALA A 150 2.29 17.19 14.10
CA ALA A 150 2.68 18.57 13.75
C ALA A 150 3.66 19.18 14.76
N GLU A 151 3.57 18.82 16.05
CA GLU A 151 4.57 19.19 17.05
C GLU A 151 5.93 18.54 16.78
N MET A 152 5.95 17.29 16.31
CA MET A 152 7.18 16.55 16.02
C MET A 152 7.79 16.93 14.67
N PHE A 153 6.97 17.34 13.70
CA PHE A 153 7.38 17.79 12.37
C PHE A 153 6.82 19.20 12.07
N PRO A 154 7.40 20.24 12.69
CA PRO A 154 6.89 21.61 12.59
C PRO A 154 7.06 22.25 11.21
N THR A 155 7.87 21.65 10.33
CA THR A 155 8.13 22.15 8.97
C THR A 155 7.91 21.08 7.93
N SER A 156 7.49 21.50 6.73
CA SER A 156 7.34 20.61 5.58
C SER A 156 8.67 19.98 5.15
N GLU A 157 9.80 20.63 5.42
CA GLU A 157 11.14 20.10 5.16
C GLU A 157 11.45 18.87 6.04
N ALA A 158 11.09 18.91 7.33
CA ALA A 158 11.30 17.80 8.24
C ALA A 158 10.48 16.56 7.85
N VAL A 159 9.23 16.77 7.41
CA VAL A 159 8.36 15.70 6.88
C VAL A 159 8.97 15.08 5.63
N ASN A 160 9.43 15.91 4.69
CA ASN A 160 10.00 15.45 3.43
C ASN A 160 11.27 14.63 3.64
N GLU A 161 12.14 15.01 4.59
CA GLU A 161 13.33 14.23 4.93
C GLU A 161 12.98 12.90 5.61
N ALA A 162 11.98 12.87 6.48
CA ALA A 162 11.50 11.63 7.07
C ALA A 162 10.93 10.67 6.01
N LEU A 163 10.15 11.18 5.06
CA LEU A 163 9.63 10.38 3.94
C LEU A 163 10.75 9.87 3.04
N ARG A 164 11.74 10.72 2.71
CA ARG A 164 12.93 10.33 1.93
C ARG A 164 13.75 9.27 2.64
N PHE A 165 13.89 9.40 3.95
CA PHE A 165 14.60 8.43 4.78
C PHE A 165 13.86 7.10 4.79
N LEU A 166 12.53 7.12 4.99
CA LEU A 166 11.70 5.92 4.97
C LEU A 166 11.82 5.19 3.63
N ILE A 167 11.64 5.91 2.51
CA ILE A 167 11.81 5.36 1.16
C ILE A 167 13.22 4.77 1.00
N ARG A 168 14.26 5.48 1.44
CA ARG A 168 15.65 4.99 1.36
C ARG A 168 15.84 3.69 2.14
N VAL A 169 15.30 3.59 3.35
CA VAL A 169 15.42 2.38 4.20
C VAL A 169 14.63 1.22 3.58
N THR A 170 13.39 1.46 3.14
CA THR A 170 12.54 0.41 2.57
C THR A 170 13.04 -0.07 1.20
N SER A 171 13.53 0.83 0.35
CA SER A 171 14.11 0.46 -0.95
C SER A 171 15.44 -0.27 -0.81
N LYS A 172 16.24 0.03 0.22
CA LYS A 172 17.51 -0.69 0.47
C LYS A 172 17.28 -2.11 0.95
N ASN A 173 16.20 -2.36 1.70
CA ASN A 173 15.80 -3.70 2.14
C ASN A 173 15.20 -4.57 1.02
N HIS A 174 14.77 -3.97 -0.10
CA HIS A 174 14.20 -4.71 -1.24
C HIS A 174 15.27 -5.20 -2.24
N VAL A 175 16.52 -4.72 -2.13
CA VAL A 175 17.61 -5.06 -3.09
C VAL A 175 18.55 -6.16 -2.55
N GLU A 176 18.39 -6.59 -1.29
CA GLU A 176 19.21 -7.65 -0.67
C GLU A 176 18.48 -9.00 -0.50
N ASN A 177 17.59 -9.38 -1.42
CA ASN A 177 17.15 -10.78 -1.59
C ASN A 177 17.26 -11.21 -3.05
#